data_AF-A0AAV3JCT2-F1
#
_entry.id   AF-A0AAV3JCT2-F1
#
_cell.length_a   1.000
_cell.length_b   1.000
_cell.length_c   1.000
_cell.angle_alpha   90.00
_cell.angle_beta   90.00
_cell.angle_gamma   90.00
#
_symmetry.space_group_name_H-M   'P 1'
#
loop_
_entity.id
_entity.type
_entity.pdbx_description
1 polymer ?
#
loop_
_entity_poly.entity_id
_entity_poly.type
_entity_poly.pdbx_seq_one_letter_code
_entity_poly.pdbx_strand_id
1 'polypeptide(L)'
;MRKIIICVLVLFLFACRDRIMFSTEQSILYRFIGNGTVKELGKIYPGFPLMVKSDWLPTSYEIVDRFLDIETYGERYFTFARGLTKNETKVHSYGLFYNRGEKTLFNNVPYMWILVYADKAALIEVGVIYGKLNEESFNGVRYWICKPSLSDEGEIRFTNCERGEKRTSLDTSFVPMLKEVQVSEDVDTVCTSITEDKITCNSEGSNYIGIKSDKFYIR
;
A
#
# COMPACT_ATOMS: atom_id res chain seq x y z
N MET A 1 -4.68 -3.66 -49.61
CA MET A 1 -5.48 -3.68 -48.37
C MET A 1 -4.56 -3.43 -47.18
N ARG A 2 -4.48 -2.18 -46.70
CA ARG A 2 -3.60 -1.73 -45.60
C ARG A 2 -4.46 -0.93 -44.60
N LYS A 3 -5.22 -1.59 -43.72
CA LYS A 3 -6.00 -0.91 -42.66
C LYS A 3 -6.17 -1.72 -41.35
N ILE A 4 -5.37 -2.76 -41.11
CA ILE A 4 -5.49 -3.58 -39.88
C ILE A 4 -4.11 -3.89 -39.29
N ILE A 5 -3.33 -2.86 -38.96
CA ILE A 5 -2.12 -3.03 -38.10
C ILE A 5 -2.05 -1.95 -37.00
N ILE A 6 -2.86 -0.88 -37.09
CA ILE A 6 -2.81 0.25 -36.14
C ILE A 6 -3.66 0.00 -34.87
N CYS A 7 -4.75 -0.78 -34.93
CA CYS A 7 -5.59 -1.02 -33.74
C CYS A 7 -4.91 -1.88 -32.66
N VAL A 8 -4.01 -2.80 -33.03
CA VAL A 8 -3.37 -3.71 -32.06
C VAL A 8 -2.30 -2.98 -31.26
N LEU A 9 -1.55 -2.06 -31.87
CA LEU A 9 -0.51 -1.29 -31.15
C LEU A 9 -1.09 -0.24 -30.19
N VAL A 10 -2.26 0.33 -30.50
CA VAL A 10 -2.94 1.31 -29.64
C VAL A 10 -3.53 0.63 -28.38
N LEU A 11 -4.04 -0.60 -28.51
CA LEU A 11 -4.55 -1.39 -27.37
C LEU A 11 -3.44 -1.79 -26.37
N PHE A 12 -2.21 -2.02 -26.83
CA PHE A 12 -1.07 -2.33 -25.95
C PHE A 12 -0.55 -1.12 -25.16
N LEU A 13 -0.73 0.11 -25.66
CA LEU A 13 -0.22 1.32 -25.00
C LEU A 13 -1.11 1.80 -23.84
N PHE A 14 -2.40 1.45 -23.82
CA PHE A 14 -3.32 1.83 -22.75
C PHE A 14 -3.40 0.84 -21.58
N ALA A 15 -2.95 -0.40 -21.78
CA ALA A 15 -3.02 -1.44 -20.75
C ALA A 15 -1.94 -1.31 -19.65
N CYS A 16 -0.91 -0.48 -19.83
CA CYS A 16 0.30 -0.54 -18.99
C CYS A 16 0.52 0.67 -18.07
N ARG A 17 -0.54 1.40 -17.68
CA ARG A 17 -0.41 2.52 -16.74
C ARG A 17 -0.83 2.12 -15.33
N ASP A 18 0.11 2.29 -14.41
CA ASP A 18 -0.16 2.22 -12.96
C ASP A 18 -1.28 3.21 -12.62
N ARG A 19 -2.21 2.77 -11.79
CA ARG A 19 -3.35 3.54 -11.32
C ARG A 19 -3.69 3.17 -9.90
N ILE A 20 -4.27 4.13 -9.18
CA ILE A 20 -4.84 3.88 -7.86
C ILE A 20 -6.29 3.44 -8.05
N MET A 21 -6.63 2.30 -7.44
CA MET A 21 -7.99 1.78 -7.34
C MET A 21 -8.33 1.59 -5.86
N PHE A 22 -9.61 1.64 -5.52
CA PHE A 22 -10.06 1.49 -4.13
C PHE A 22 -10.79 0.15 -3.96
N SER A 23 -10.51 -0.52 -2.84
CA SER A 23 -11.26 -1.72 -2.46
C SER A 23 -12.70 -1.40 -2.06
N THR A 24 -13.57 -2.39 -2.22
CA THR A 24 -14.99 -2.39 -1.88
C THR A 24 -15.29 -3.58 -0.96
N GLU A 25 -16.51 -3.68 -0.46
CA GLU A 25 -16.98 -4.83 0.34
C GLU A 25 -16.87 -6.20 -0.37
N GLN A 26 -16.77 -6.17 -1.70
CA GLN A 26 -16.65 -7.35 -2.56
C GLN A 26 -15.23 -7.57 -3.08
N SER A 27 -14.26 -6.73 -2.68
CA SER A 27 -12.89 -6.87 -3.16
C SER A 27 -12.20 -8.10 -2.57
N ILE A 28 -11.68 -8.95 -3.46
CA ILE A 28 -11.01 -10.19 -3.09
C ILE A 28 -9.61 -10.21 -3.70
N LEU A 29 -8.64 -10.61 -2.90
CA LEU A 29 -7.24 -10.80 -3.28
C LEU A 29 -7.04 -12.23 -3.80
N TYR A 30 -6.36 -12.33 -4.94
CA TYR A 30 -5.99 -13.59 -5.57
C TYR A 30 -4.49 -13.64 -5.83
N ARG A 31 -3.96 -14.86 -5.95
CA ARG A 31 -2.60 -15.14 -6.43
C ARG A 31 -2.67 -16.05 -7.64
N PHE A 32 -2.10 -15.60 -8.75
CA PHE A 32 -1.81 -16.45 -9.90
C PHE A 32 -0.51 -17.23 -9.64
N ILE A 33 -0.48 -18.53 -9.95
CA ILE A 33 0.70 -19.40 -9.81
C ILE A 33 1.04 -19.94 -11.20
N GLY A 34 2.33 -20.02 -11.54
CA GLY A 34 2.89 -20.22 -12.88
C GLY A 34 2.45 -21.45 -13.70
N ASN A 35 1.56 -22.29 -13.17
CA ASN A 35 0.90 -23.39 -13.84
C ASN A 35 -0.55 -23.07 -14.29
N GLY A 36 -0.97 -21.81 -14.20
CA GLY A 36 -2.34 -21.40 -14.55
C GLY A 36 -3.34 -21.46 -13.39
N THR A 37 -2.89 -21.87 -12.20
CA THR A 37 -3.75 -21.93 -11.01
C THR A 37 -3.94 -20.55 -10.41
N VAL A 38 -5.19 -20.22 -10.09
CA VAL A 38 -5.54 -19.02 -9.32
C VAL A 38 -5.99 -19.44 -7.93
N LYS A 39 -5.35 -18.90 -6.90
CA LYS A 39 -5.68 -19.13 -5.50
C LYS A 39 -6.32 -17.88 -4.90
N GLU A 40 -7.47 -18.02 -4.26
CA GLU A 40 -8.05 -16.97 -3.43
C GLU A 40 -7.29 -16.85 -2.11
N LEU A 41 -6.88 -15.62 -1.75
CA LEU A 41 -6.21 -15.32 -0.49
C LEU A 41 -7.17 -14.75 0.57
N GLY A 42 -8.25 -14.10 0.13
CA GLY A 42 -9.35 -13.63 0.98
C GLY A 42 -9.81 -12.20 0.65
N LYS A 43 -10.71 -11.67 1.48
CA LYS A 43 -11.24 -10.30 1.33
C LYS A 43 -10.24 -9.22 1.72
N ILE A 44 -10.20 -8.17 0.90
CA ILE A 44 -9.41 -6.96 1.15
C ILE A 44 -10.20 -6.04 2.08
N TYR A 45 -9.53 -5.33 2.99
CA TYR A 45 -10.17 -4.30 3.82
C TYR A 45 -10.77 -3.20 2.93
N PRO A 46 -12.06 -2.82 3.10
CA PRO A 46 -12.79 -1.95 2.18
C PRO A 46 -12.36 -0.47 2.25
N GLY A 47 -12.40 0.22 1.12
CA GLY A 47 -12.05 1.63 0.98
C GLY A 47 -10.55 1.94 0.98
N PHE A 48 -9.68 0.92 0.99
CA PHE A 48 -8.23 1.09 0.99
C PHE A 48 -7.70 1.38 -0.42
N PRO A 49 -6.76 2.33 -0.60
CA PRO A 49 -6.16 2.64 -1.90
C PRO A 49 -5.08 1.62 -2.26
N LEU A 50 -5.13 1.15 -3.49
CA LEU A 50 -4.24 0.11 -4.01
C LEU A 50 -3.63 0.55 -5.34
N MET A 51 -2.30 0.52 -5.43
CA MET A 51 -1.59 0.76 -6.69
C MET A 51 -1.59 -0.52 -7.53
N VAL A 52 -2.23 -0.45 -8.69
CA VAL A 52 -2.41 -1.60 -9.59
C VAL A 52 -2.14 -1.20 -11.04
N LYS A 53 -1.92 -2.19 -11.89
CA LYS A 53 -1.96 -2.06 -13.35
C LYS A 53 -3.03 -3.00 -13.90
N SER A 54 -3.66 -2.62 -15.01
CA SER A 54 -4.52 -3.56 -15.72
C SER A 54 -3.65 -4.61 -16.42
N ASP A 55 -3.96 -5.89 -16.23
CA ASP A 55 -3.22 -6.97 -16.88
C ASP A 55 -4.16 -8.11 -17.27
N TRP A 56 -3.75 -8.92 -18.23
CA TRP A 56 -4.51 -10.09 -18.65
C TRP A 56 -4.03 -11.32 -17.90
N LEU A 57 -4.96 -12.10 -17.36
CA LEU A 57 -4.64 -13.42 -16.85
C LEU A 57 -4.21 -14.33 -18.02
N PRO A 58 -3.06 -15.03 -17.92
CA PRO A 58 -2.55 -15.86 -19.01
C PRO A 58 -3.47 -17.02 -19.43
N THR A 59 -4.39 -17.44 -18.56
CA THR A 59 -5.20 -18.64 -18.76
C THR A 59 -6.66 -18.41 -19.14
N SER A 60 -7.23 -17.24 -18.81
CA SER A 60 -8.66 -16.99 -18.94
C SER A 60 -9.01 -15.81 -19.86
N TYR A 61 -8.02 -15.10 -20.41
CA TYR A 61 -8.22 -13.82 -21.09
C TYR A 61 -9.09 -12.85 -20.26
N GLU A 62 -9.02 -12.94 -18.94
CA GLU A 62 -9.69 -12.02 -18.03
C GLU A 62 -8.76 -10.82 -17.79
N ILE A 63 -9.30 -9.60 -17.87
CA ILE A 63 -8.57 -8.40 -17.43
C ILE A 63 -8.75 -8.27 -15.92
N VAL A 64 -7.64 -8.13 -15.21
CA VAL A 64 -7.60 -8.00 -13.74
C VAL A 64 -6.79 -6.79 -13.31
N ASP A 65 -7.01 -6.34 -12.08
CA ASP A 65 -6.20 -5.34 -11.42
C ASP A 65 -5.01 -6.00 -10.73
N ARG A 66 -3.88 -6.07 -11.44
CA ARG A 66 -2.65 -6.72 -10.99
C ARG A 66 -1.82 -5.78 -10.12
N PHE A 67 -1.30 -6.28 -9.00
CA PHE A 67 -0.37 -5.52 -8.17
C PHE A 67 1.02 -5.45 -8.81
N LEU A 68 1.81 -4.44 -8.42
CA LEU A 68 3.12 -4.16 -9.00
C LEU A 68 4.22 -5.12 -8.50
N ASP A 69 3.91 -6.40 -8.32
CA ASP A 69 4.84 -7.39 -7.79
C ASP A 69 6.14 -7.47 -8.61
N ILE A 70 7.32 -7.50 -7.95
CA ILE A 70 8.61 -7.78 -8.61
C ILE A 70 8.48 -9.18 -9.22
N GLU A 71 8.57 -9.25 -10.54
CA GLU A 71 8.66 -10.51 -11.28
C GLU A 71 10.06 -11.09 -11.06
N THR A 72 10.20 -12.00 -10.10
CA THR A 72 11.44 -12.75 -9.90
C THR A 72 11.53 -13.87 -10.92
N TYR A 73 12.65 -13.93 -11.64
CA TYR A 73 12.90 -14.98 -12.63
C TYR A 73 12.87 -16.36 -11.93
N GLY A 74 11.91 -17.20 -12.29
CA GLY A 74 11.71 -18.55 -11.71
C GLY A 74 10.48 -18.67 -10.80
N GLU A 75 10.01 -17.57 -10.22
CA GLU A 75 8.79 -17.52 -9.40
C GLU A 75 7.68 -16.85 -10.20
N ARG A 76 7.04 -17.59 -11.11
CA ARG A 76 5.95 -17.04 -11.95
C ARG A 76 4.64 -16.89 -11.17
N TYR A 77 4.65 -16.20 -10.03
CA TYR A 77 3.41 -15.79 -9.36
C TYR A 77 3.28 -14.28 -9.30
N PHE A 78 2.04 -13.81 -9.30
CA PHE A 78 1.71 -12.43 -9.02
C PHE A 78 0.36 -12.38 -8.30
N THR A 79 0.13 -11.31 -7.58
CA THR A 79 -1.14 -11.03 -6.95
C THR A 79 -1.97 -10.07 -7.79
N PHE A 80 -3.28 -10.22 -7.69
CA PHE A 80 -4.25 -9.33 -8.32
C PHE A 80 -5.52 -9.28 -7.50
N ALA A 81 -6.34 -8.27 -7.72
CA ALA A 81 -7.63 -8.14 -7.09
C ALA A 81 -8.77 -8.16 -8.10
N ARG A 82 -9.94 -8.59 -7.63
CA ARG A 82 -11.22 -8.38 -8.31
C ARG A 82 -12.10 -7.45 -7.48
N GLY A 83 -13.02 -6.76 -8.13
CA GLY A 83 -14.01 -5.91 -7.46
C GLY A 83 -13.43 -4.62 -6.89
N LEU A 84 -12.29 -4.13 -7.41
CA LEU A 84 -11.82 -2.78 -7.12
C LEU A 84 -12.60 -1.76 -7.96
N THR A 85 -12.72 -0.53 -7.46
CA THR A 85 -13.36 0.57 -8.19
C THR A 85 -12.43 1.75 -8.35
N LYS A 86 -12.62 2.49 -9.45
CA LYS A 86 -12.01 3.82 -9.59
C LYS A 86 -12.76 4.79 -8.68
N ASN A 87 -12.02 5.62 -7.97
CA ASN A 87 -12.54 6.73 -7.17
C ASN A 87 -11.68 7.97 -7.45
N GLU A 88 -12.29 9.16 -7.44
CA GLU A 88 -11.58 10.43 -7.63
C GLU A 88 -10.90 10.94 -6.35
N THR A 89 -11.03 10.20 -5.25
CA THR A 89 -10.32 10.47 -3.99
C THR A 89 -8.82 10.58 -4.23
N LYS A 90 -8.27 11.75 -3.91
CA LYS A 90 -6.83 11.99 -3.92
C LYS A 90 -6.15 11.18 -2.80
N VAL A 91 -5.05 10.53 -3.13
CA VAL A 91 -4.19 9.84 -2.17
C VAL A 91 -2.88 10.60 -2.07
N HIS A 92 -2.50 10.93 -0.83
CA HIS A 92 -1.19 11.47 -0.51
C HIS A 92 -0.36 10.37 0.13
N SER A 93 0.75 9.99 -0.50
CA SER A 93 1.65 8.95 0.01
C SER A 93 3.00 9.51 0.38
N TYR A 94 3.49 9.12 1.56
CA TYR A 94 4.76 9.55 2.13
C TYR A 94 5.56 8.34 2.57
N GLY A 95 6.80 8.21 2.11
CA GLY A 95 7.77 7.28 2.68
C GLY A 95 8.49 7.97 3.84
N LEU A 96 8.46 7.37 5.03
CA LEU A 96 9.05 7.90 6.25
C LEU A 96 10.42 7.30 6.50
N PHE A 97 11.38 8.18 6.74
CA PHE A 97 12.78 7.86 7.01
C PHE A 97 13.18 8.46 8.35
N TYR A 98 14.00 7.76 9.13
CA TYR A 98 14.57 8.33 10.36
C TYR A 98 15.27 9.65 10.06
N ASN A 99 14.95 10.68 10.82
CA ASN A 99 15.64 11.96 10.70
C ASN A 99 17.07 11.84 11.23
N ARG A 100 18.03 11.67 10.32
CA ARG A 100 19.48 11.60 10.60
C ARG A 100 20.21 12.83 10.05
N GLY A 101 19.50 13.96 9.91
CA GLY A 101 20.03 15.17 9.28
C GLY A 101 20.38 14.94 7.81
N GLU A 102 21.55 15.40 7.38
CA GLU A 102 22.05 15.26 6.00
C GLU A 102 22.13 13.81 5.52
N LYS A 103 22.19 12.84 6.45
CA LYS A 103 22.27 11.42 6.11
C LYS A 103 20.94 10.73 5.86
N THR A 104 19.82 11.44 6.01
CA THR A 104 18.48 10.86 5.87
C THR A 104 18.22 10.30 4.47
N LEU A 105 18.87 10.87 3.44
CA LEU A 105 18.70 10.47 2.03
C LEU A 105 19.49 9.21 1.62
N PHE A 106 20.33 8.63 2.49
CA PHE A 106 21.14 7.44 2.14
C PHE A 106 20.39 6.11 2.29
N ASN A 107 19.20 6.10 2.88
CA ASN A 107 18.36 4.91 2.96
C ASN A 107 17.41 4.88 1.76
N ASN A 108 17.58 3.87 0.90
CA ASN A 108 16.76 3.72 -0.31
C ASN A 108 15.35 3.16 -0.05
N VAL A 109 15.08 2.67 1.17
CA VAL A 109 13.80 2.04 1.53
C VAL A 109 13.23 2.73 2.77
N PRO A 110 12.00 3.25 2.71
CA PRO A 110 11.33 3.84 3.87
C PRO A 110 11.00 2.77 4.92
N TYR A 111 11.10 3.12 6.20
CA TYR A 111 10.77 2.23 7.32
C TYR A 111 9.26 2.15 7.57
N MET A 112 8.57 3.25 7.24
CA MET A 112 7.13 3.38 7.40
C MET A 112 6.57 4.13 6.19
N TRP A 113 5.32 3.85 5.86
CA TRP A 113 4.54 4.62 4.89
C TRP A 113 3.36 5.27 5.58
N ILE A 114 3.04 6.49 5.16
CA ILE A 114 1.76 7.13 5.47
C ILE A 114 1.00 7.33 4.16
N LEU A 115 -0.22 6.81 4.10
CA LEU A 115 -1.17 7.04 3.02
C LEU A 115 -2.35 7.82 3.59
N VAL A 116 -2.56 9.06 3.16
CA VAL A 116 -3.75 9.86 3.53
C VAL A 116 -4.72 9.87 2.36
N TYR A 117 -5.97 9.46 2.59
CA TYR A 117 -6.97 9.28 1.54
C TYR A 117 -8.39 9.40 2.10
N ALA A 118 -9.27 10.09 1.37
CA ALA A 118 -10.63 10.39 1.83
C ALA A 118 -10.61 10.99 3.26
N ASP A 119 -11.35 10.38 4.19
CA ASP A 119 -11.41 10.69 5.62
C ASP A 119 -10.57 9.72 6.47
N LYS A 120 -9.61 9.02 5.87
CA LYS A 120 -8.77 8.01 6.50
C LYS A 120 -7.28 8.27 6.27
N ALA A 121 -6.47 7.63 7.09
CA ALA A 121 -5.04 7.49 6.86
C ALA A 121 -4.57 6.08 7.23
N ALA A 122 -3.59 5.57 6.50
CA ALA A 122 -2.92 4.32 6.83
C ALA A 122 -1.46 4.58 7.20
N LEU A 123 -1.04 4.09 8.36
CA LEU A 123 0.36 4.04 8.78
C LEU A 123 0.83 2.60 8.66
N ILE A 124 1.90 2.36 7.92
CA ILE A 124 2.32 1.02 7.53
C ILE A 124 3.82 0.87 7.77
N GLU A 125 4.19 0.13 8.81
CA GLU A 125 5.56 -0.24 9.14
C GLU A 125 5.94 -1.54 8.45
N VAL A 126 7.14 -1.57 7.86
CA VAL A 126 7.61 -2.72 7.08
C VAL A 126 9.04 -3.10 7.45
N GLY A 127 9.29 -4.41 7.47
CA GLY A 127 10.61 -4.99 7.75
C GLY A 127 10.69 -5.56 9.15
N VAL A 128 11.86 -5.42 9.79
CA VAL A 128 12.08 -5.91 11.15
C VAL A 128 11.42 -4.96 12.14
N ILE A 129 10.34 -5.42 12.77
CA ILE A 129 9.57 -4.69 13.76
C ILE A 129 9.97 -5.20 15.14
N TYR A 130 10.59 -4.32 15.91
CA TYR A 130 11.01 -4.61 17.28
C TYR A 130 9.80 -4.45 18.20
N GLY A 131 9.50 -5.50 18.96
CA GLY A 131 8.44 -5.46 19.97
C GLY A 131 8.78 -4.52 21.12
N LYS A 132 7.75 -3.94 21.74
CA LYS A 132 7.86 -3.29 23.05
C LYS A 132 8.13 -4.32 24.15
N LEU A 133 8.25 -3.86 25.41
CA LEU A 133 8.38 -4.74 26.57
C LEU A 133 7.25 -5.79 26.58
N ASN A 134 7.62 -7.07 26.54
CA ASN A 134 6.71 -8.23 26.43
C ASN A 134 6.02 -8.46 25.07
N GLU A 135 6.42 -7.76 24.01
CA GLU A 135 6.03 -8.10 22.64
C GLU A 135 7.15 -8.83 21.90
N GLU A 136 6.78 -9.87 21.15
CA GLU A 136 7.72 -10.53 20.24
C GLU A 136 8.05 -9.63 19.05
N SER A 137 9.33 -9.52 18.74
CA SER A 137 9.79 -8.91 17.49
C SER A 137 9.49 -9.84 16.32
N PHE A 138 9.17 -9.29 15.16
CA PHE A 138 8.92 -10.08 13.95
C PHE A 138 9.38 -9.33 12.70
N ASN A 139 9.62 -10.09 11.62
CA ASN A 139 9.89 -9.52 10.31
C ASN A 139 8.63 -9.62 9.45
N GLY A 140 8.08 -8.49 9.03
CA GLY A 140 6.83 -8.45 8.26
C GLY A 140 6.24 -7.05 8.18
N VAL A 141 4.93 -6.95 8.38
CA VAL A 141 4.20 -5.66 8.33
C VAL A 141 3.31 -5.48 9.53
N ARG A 142 3.32 -4.29 10.09
CA ARG A 142 2.37 -3.80 11.11
C ARG A 142 1.73 -2.53 10.55
N TYR A 143 0.42 -2.40 10.67
CA TYR A 143 -0.27 -1.25 10.11
C TYR A 143 -1.47 -0.83 10.91
N TRP A 144 -1.82 0.44 10.77
CA TRP A 144 -2.99 1.06 11.36
C TRP A 144 -3.76 1.82 10.29
N ILE A 145 -5.08 1.72 10.31
CA ILE A 145 -5.99 2.50 9.48
C ILE A 145 -6.80 3.36 10.44
N CYS A 146 -6.63 4.67 10.38
CA CYS A 146 -7.12 5.63 11.37
C CYS A 146 -7.91 6.75 10.70
N LYS A 147 -8.62 7.52 11.52
CA LYS A 147 -9.14 8.84 11.16
C LYS A 147 -8.08 9.91 11.44
N PRO A 148 -7.65 10.70 10.44
CA PRO A 148 -6.81 11.86 10.68
C PRO A 148 -7.64 12.94 11.37
N SER A 149 -7.12 13.48 12.48
CA SER A 149 -7.69 14.59 13.23
C SER A 149 -6.72 15.76 13.22
N LEU A 150 -7.17 16.91 12.74
CA LEU A 150 -6.40 18.15 12.73
C LEU A 150 -6.51 18.83 14.11
N SER A 151 -5.37 19.17 14.69
CA SER A 151 -5.31 20.06 15.85
C SER A 151 -5.34 21.53 15.41
N ASP A 152 -5.63 22.42 16.37
CA ASP A 152 -5.61 23.86 16.17
C ASP A 152 -4.22 24.41 15.80
N GLU A 153 -3.16 23.64 16.08
CA GLU A 153 -1.75 23.98 15.79
C GLU A 153 -1.29 23.46 14.42
N GLY A 154 -2.19 22.85 13.63
CA GLY A 154 -1.86 22.30 12.31
C GLY A 154 -1.17 20.93 12.35
N GLU A 155 -1.17 20.28 13.52
CA GLU A 155 -0.73 18.90 13.66
C GLU A 155 -1.84 17.94 13.25
N ILE A 156 -1.47 16.81 12.67
CA ILE A 156 -2.39 15.73 12.35
C ILE A 156 -2.08 14.56 13.25
N ARG A 157 -3.09 14.18 14.03
CA ARG A 157 -3.09 13.01 14.90
C ARG A 157 -3.92 11.90 14.26
N PHE A 158 -3.54 10.66 14.52
CA PHE A 158 -4.24 9.50 13.96
C PHE A 158 -5.04 8.82 15.07
N THR A 159 -6.36 8.94 14.98
CA THR A 159 -7.30 8.53 16.04
C THR A 159 -8.30 7.51 15.52
N ASN A 160 -8.98 6.79 16.41
CA ASN A 160 -9.94 5.74 16.09
C ASN A 160 -9.35 4.71 15.13
N CYS A 161 -8.20 4.15 15.51
CA CYS A 161 -7.43 3.26 14.65
C CYS A 161 -7.93 1.82 14.67
N GLU A 162 -7.83 1.16 13.53
CA GLU A 162 -7.89 -0.29 13.41
C GLU A 162 -6.50 -0.81 13.03
N ARG A 163 -6.02 -1.84 13.71
CA ARG A 163 -4.67 -2.40 13.55
C ARG A 163 -4.71 -3.76 12.87
N GLY A 164 -3.71 -4.04 12.03
CA GLY A 164 -3.43 -5.38 11.52
C GLY A 164 -1.94 -5.70 11.52
N GLU A 165 -1.62 -7.00 11.47
CA GLU A 165 -0.24 -7.50 11.38
C GLU A 165 -0.14 -8.66 10.40
N LYS A 166 0.97 -8.71 9.66
CA LYS A 166 1.45 -9.88 8.92
C LYS A 166 2.83 -10.22 9.44
N ARG A 167 2.93 -11.27 10.27
CA ARG A 167 4.17 -11.66 10.97
C ARG A 167 5.19 -12.39 10.08
N THR A 168 5.14 -12.14 8.79
CA THR A 168 6.01 -12.72 7.78
C THR A 168 6.39 -11.65 6.77
N SER A 169 7.64 -11.65 6.32
CA SER A 169 8.11 -10.80 5.22
C SER A 169 7.19 -10.93 4.02
N LEU A 170 6.89 -9.81 3.36
CA LEU A 170 6.05 -9.86 2.18
C LEU A 170 6.87 -10.31 0.97
N ASP A 171 6.36 -11.31 0.28
CA ASP A 171 6.81 -11.74 -1.04
C ASP A 171 6.12 -10.92 -2.16
N THR A 172 5.09 -10.16 -1.79
CA THR A 172 4.13 -9.48 -2.68
C THR A 172 3.81 -8.08 -2.18
N SER A 173 3.15 -7.25 -2.99
CA SER A 173 2.67 -5.93 -2.55
C SER A 173 1.80 -6.05 -1.31
N PHE A 174 1.97 -5.13 -0.37
CA PHE A 174 1.13 -5.04 0.82
C PHE A 174 -0.34 -4.80 0.44
N VAL A 175 -1.21 -5.65 0.99
CA VAL A 175 -2.67 -5.52 0.89
C VAL A 175 -3.27 -5.85 2.27
N PRO A 176 -3.98 -4.90 2.91
CA PRO A 176 -4.61 -5.15 4.20
C PRO A 176 -5.81 -6.08 4.01
N MET A 177 -5.83 -7.20 4.73
CA MET A 177 -6.91 -8.17 4.64
C MET A 177 -7.95 -7.90 5.72
N LEU A 178 -9.22 -8.02 5.38
CA LEU A 178 -10.32 -7.75 6.32
C LEU A 178 -10.20 -8.57 7.62
N LYS A 179 -9.75 -9.83 7.53
CA LYS A 179 -9.57 -10.74 8.67
C LYS A 179 -8.42 -10.36 9.62
N GLU A 180 -7.50 -9.51 9.18
CA GLU A 180 -6.32 -9.10 9.95
C GLU A 180 -6.60 -7.86 10.80
N VAL A 181 -7.60 -7.07 10.39
CA VAL A 181 -7.88 -5.76 10.97
C VAL A 181 -8.77 -5.92 12.19
N GLN A 182 -8.32 -5.38 13.31
CA GLN A 182 -9.00 -5.37 14.60
C GLN A 182 -9.02 -3.96 15.17
N VAL A 183 -10.04 -3.62 15.95
CA VAL A 183 -10.10 -2.34 16.66
C VAL A 183 -8.86 -2.23 17.57
N SER A 184 -8.21 -1.08 17.56
CA SER A 184 -6.99 -0.83 18.33
C SER A 184 -7.05 0.53 19.01
N GLU A 185 -6.08 0.75 19.90
CA GLU A 185 -5.85 2.07 20.48
C GLU A 185 -5.29 3.03 19.42
N ASP A 186 -5.42 4.32 19.70
CA ASP A 186 -4.85 5.38 18.89
C ASP A 186 -3.34 5.20 18.79
N VAL A 187 -2.81 5.41 17.59
CA VAL A 187 -1.37 5.34 17.38
C VAL A 187 -0.74 6.63 17.91
N ASP A 188 0.35 6.52 18.67
CA ASP A 188 1.14 7.67 19.10
C ASP A 188 2.00 8.16 17.93
N THR A 189 1.32 8.73 16.92
CA THR A 189 1.94 9.39 15.79
C THR A 189 1.29 10.73 15.54
N VAL A 190 2.15 11.74 15.39
CA VAL A 190 1.77 13.12 15.07
C VAL A 190 2.59 13.57 13.88
N CYS A 191 1.94 14.12 12.87
CA CYS A 191 2.60 14.64 11.67
C CYS A 191 2.22 16.09 11.41
N THR A 192 3.12 16.85 10.78
CA THR A 192 2.87 18.21 10.32
C THR A 192 3.03 18.32 8.80
N SER A 193 2.35 19.30 8.18
CA SER A 193 2.49 19.64 6.76
C SER A 193 2.01 18.60 5.73
N ILE A 194 0.96 17.81 6.00
CA ILE A 194 0.44 16.67 5.18
C ILE A 194 0.02 16.98 3.72
N THR A 195 0.24 18.19 3.21
CA THR A 195 0.02 18.55 1.80
C THR A 195 1.29 18.92 1.04
N GLU A 196 2.41 19.06 1.76
CA GLU A 196 3.70 19.43 1.19
C GLU A 196 4.42 18.20 0.63
N ASP A 197 5.53 18.44 -0.09
CA ASP A 197 6.36 17.37 -0.63
C ASP A 197 7.25 16.72 0.44
N LYS A 198 7.38 17.38 1.60
CA LYS A 198 8.05 16.85 2.78
C LYS A 198 7.18 17.09 4.02
N ILE A 199 7.10 16.08 4.88
CA ILE A 199 6.39 16.13 6.15
C ILE A 199 7.32 15.76 7.29
N THR A 200 7.03 16.22 8.50
CA THR A 200 7.71 15.75 9.70
C THR A 200 6.73 14.95 10.53
N CYS A 201 7.15 13.80 11.03
CA CYS A 201 6.34 12.97 11.90
C CYS A 201 7.12 12.57 13.14
N ASN A 202 6.48 12.60 14.30
CA ASN A 202 6.93 11.91 15.49
C ASN A 202 6.07 10.66 15.65
N SER A 203 6.68 9.49 15.73
CA SER A 203 5.99 8.21 15.95
C SER A 203 6.71 7.44 17.05
N GLU A 204 5.98 7.10 18.12
CA GLU A 204 6.48 6.36 19.29
C GLU A 204 7.80 6.95 19.84
N GLY A 205 7.90 8.29 19.88
CA GLY A 205 9.08 9.00 20.37
C GLY A 205 10.25 9.13 19.38
N SER A 206 10.13 8.56 18.17
CA SER A 206 11.11 8.69 17.10
C SER A 206 10.69 9.75 16.07
N ASN A 207 11.65 10.55 15.61
CA ASN A 207 11.42 11.59 14.60
C ASN A 207 11.73 11.08 13.19
N TYR A 208 10.78 11.29 12.27
CA TYR A 208 10.83 10.90 10.88
C TYR A 208 10.66 12.10 9.95
N ILE A 209 11.33 12.03 8.80
CA ILE A 209 11.05 12.87 7.65
C ILE A 209 10.27 12.02 6.65
N GLY A 210 9.07 12.45 6.32
CA GLY A 210 8.28 11.86 5.24
C GLY A 210 8.56 12.56 3.93
N ILE A 211 8.91 11.81 2.89
CA ILE A 211 9.09 12.32 1.53
C ILE A 211 7.91 11.82 0.70
N LYS A 212 7.23 12.76 0.03
CA LYS A 212 6.09 12.44 -0.82
C LYS A 212 6.53 11.55 -1.98
N SER A 213 5.68 10.59 -2.32
CA SER A 213 5.86 9.74 -3.49
C SER A 213 4.57 9.67 -4.28
N ASP A 214 4.65 9.79 -5.61
CA ASP A 214 3.50 9.57 -6.50
C ASP A 214 3.18 8.09 -6.67
N LYS A 215 4.11 7.21 -6.28
CA LYS A 215 3.92 5.75 -6.27
C LYS A 215 4.27 5.17 -4.90
N PHE A 216 3.30 4.57 -4.24
CA PHE A 216 3.56 3.79 -3.03
C PHE A 216 3.71 2.32 -3.41
N TYR A 217 4.92 1.81 -3.21
CA TYR A 217 5.23 0.40 -3.37
C TYR A 217 5.72 -0.15 -2.03
N ILE A 218 4.81 -0.83 -1.34
CA ILE A 218 5.00 -1.26 0.04
C ILE A 218 5.20 -2.77 0.03
N ARG A 219 6.35 -3.24 0.53
CA ARG A 219 6.80 -4.63 0.54
C ARG A 219 7.74 -4.93 1.69
#